data_AF-A0A6I1ZTG4-F1
#
_entry.id   AF-A0A6I1ZTG4-F1
#
_cell.length_a   1.000
_cell.length_b   1.000
_cell.length_c   1.000
_cell.angle_alpha   90.00
_cell.angle_beta   90.00
_cell.angle_gamma   90.00
#
_symmetry.space_group_name_H-M   'P 1'
#
loop_
_entity.id
_entity.type
_entity.pdbx_description
1 polymer ?
#
loop_
_entity_poly.entity_id
_entity_poly.type
_entity_poly.pdbx_seq_one_letter_code
_entity_poly.pdbx_strand_id
1 'polypeptide(L)'
;PRSMGACASFSKLGPMTVFVGIPVWYISQFGDPDIRKSYQTLLEAALECNKWMDAVAEISQAALKAGYPSIWGGMNGAPYDMIGDMLRGTAGIMMDMFKRPDKLKKAMERLVPIVIHESIRSADASGCPIIFMPLHKGTGGFMSNEQFKEFYWPTFKEVMIGLINEGLVPLPFAEGDYEPRLEIIKDMPRSSVVWYFERMDMAKAKKVLGDNACIAGNVPISVLCTATPQEVKEHCRKLIESCAKGGGYILAGSAGMEQGDPDNLRAMMAAAKEYGTY
;
A
#
# COMPACT_ATOMS: atom_id res chain seq x y z
N PRO A 1 9.21 19.98 -5.82
CA PRO A 1 8.09 20.90 -5.46
C PRO A 1 7.04 21.07 -6.58
N ARG A 2 6.59 19.98 -7.22
CA ARG A 2 5.53 20.03 -8.26
C ARG A 2 4.17 19.54 -7.74
N SER A 3 4.16 18.74 -6.67
CA SER A 3 2.95 18.15 -6.09
C SER A 3 2.27 19.02 -5.04
N MET A 4 2.99 19.96 -4.41
CA MET A 4 2.44 20.87 -3.39
C MET A 4 2.77 22.32 -3.73
N GLY A 5 1.75 23.12 -4.07
CA GLY A 5 1.91 24.52 -4.46
C GLY A 5 2.60 25.37 -3.39
N ALA A 6 2.34 25.08 -2.11
CA ALA A 6 3.00 25.73 -0.97
C ALA A 6 4.53 25.55 -0.97
N CYS A 7 5.06 24.52 -1.65
CA CYS A 7 6.49 24.27 -1.74
C CYS A 7 7.14 24.84 -3.00
N ALA A 8 6.42 25.58 -3.86
CA ALA A 8 6.94 26.05 -5.15
C ALA A 8 8.22 26.89 -5.00
N SER A 9 8.31 27.71 -3.95
CA SER A 9 9.48 28.56 -3.67
C SER A 9 10.76 27.75 -3.39
N PHE A 10 10.65 26.47 -3.00
CA PHE A 10 11.81 25.59 -2.78
C PHE A 10 12.56 25.26 -4.07
N SER A 11 12.00 25.56 -5.24
CA SER A 11 12.76 25.53 -6.50
C SER A 11 13.90 26.56 -6.55
N LYS A 12 13.85 27.59 -5.68
CA LYS A 12 14.90 28.58 -5.50
C LYS A 12 16.04 28.10 -4.58
N LEU A 13 15.82 27.04 -3.80
CA LEU A 13 16.85 26.49 -2.93
C LEU A 13 17.93 25.81 -3.78
N GLY A 14 19.18 26.08 -3.42
CA GLY A 14 20.33 25.37 -3.94
C GLY A 14 20.35 23.90 -3.50
N PRO A 15 21.19 23.06 -4.12
CA PRO A 15 21.29 21.67 -3.73
C PRO A 15 21.89 21.52 -2.32
N MET A 16 21.41 20.52 -1.58
CA MET A 16 21.98 20.11 -0.28
C MET A 16 23.25 19.25 -0.40
N THR A 17 23.68 18.96 -1.63
CA THR A 17 24.82 18.09 -1.95
C THR A 17 26.10 18.88 -2.24
N VAL A 18 26.14 20.17 -1.88
CA VAL A 18 27.34 21.00 -2.05
C VAL A 18 28.45 20.45 -1.16
N PHE A 19 29.55 20.06 -1.78
CA PHE A 19 30.71 19.48 -1.08
C PHE A 19 31.47 20.51 -0.24
N VAL A 20 31.33 21.79 -0.60
CA VAL A 20 31.91 22.91 0.16
C VAL A 20 31.13 23.07 1.47
N GLY A 21 31.72 22.63 2.58
CA GLY A 21 31.15 22.67 3.93
C GLY A 21 31.01 24.07 4.54
N ILE A 22 30.79 25.10 3.72
CA ILE A 22 30.55 26.47 4.16
C ILE A 22 29.04 26.72 4.12
N PRO A 23 28.34 26.67 5.26
CA PRO A 23 26.88 26.69 5.27
C PRO A 23 26.28 28.07 4.99
N VAL A 24 27.08 29.15 5.07
CA VAL A 24 26.58 30.55 5.00
C VAL A 24 25.76 30.82 3.73
N TRP A 25 26.19 30.28 2.59
CA TRP A 25 25.54 30.49 1.29
C TRP A 25 24.26 29.67 1.13
N TYR A 26 24.15 28.57 1.85
CA TYR A 26 22.93 27.78 1.89
C TYR A 26 21.92 28.42 2.85
N ILE A 27 22.37 28.80 4.05
CA ILE A 27 21.55 29.45 5.07
C ILE A 27 21.00 30.80 4.58
N SER A 28 21.78 31.59 3.84
CA SER A 28 21.32 32.90 3.34
C SER A 28 20.08 32.82 2.44
N GLN A 29 19.84 31.68 1.79
CA GLN A 29 18.68 31.46 0.92
C GLN A 29 17.36 31.46 1.70
N PHE A 30 17.40 31.10 2.98
CA PHE A 30 16.24 31.18 3.88
C PHE A 30 15.85 32.62 4.23
N GLY A 31 16.62 33.63 3.79
CA GLY A 31 16.23 35.03 3.85
C GLY A 31 15.17 35.42 2.81
N ASP A 32 15.01 34.65 1.73
CA ASP A 32 14.01 34.93 0.67
C ASP A 32 12.58 34.90 1.25
N PRO A 33 11.79 35.97 1.07
CA PRO A 33 10.44 36.06 1.65
C PRO A 33 9.51 34.92 1.24
N ASP A 34 9.62 34.40 0.01
CA ASP A 34 8.77 33.32 -0.47
C ASP A 34 9.18 31.98 0.15
N ILE A 35 10.49 31.74 0.32
CA ILE A 35 10.99 30.55 1.03
C ILE A 35 10.50 30.58 2.49
N ARG A 36 10.63 31.73 3.17
CA ARG A 36 10.16 31.89 4.56
C ARG A 36 8.67 31.64 4.68
N LYS A 37 7.86 32.19 3.76
CA LYS A 37 6.42 31.97 3.72
C LYS A 37 6.09 30.49 3.55
N SER A 38 6.78 29.79 2.64
CA SER A 38 6.58 28.35 2.46
C SER A 38 6.90 27.53 3.71
N TYR A 39 7.99 27.84 4.42
CA TYR A 39 8.29 27.20 5.70
C TYR A 39 7.22 27.50 6.76
N GLN A 40 6.76 28.74 6.87
CA GLN A 40 5.69 29.12 7.80
C GLN A 40 4.39 28.35 7.52
N THR A 41 3.99 28.25 6.25
CA THR A 41 2.81 27.45 5.85
C THR A 41 2.98 25.97 6.18
N LEU A 42 4.18 25.40 5.99
CA LEU A 42 4.43 24.00 6.37
C LEU A 42 4.41 23.79 7.88
N LEU A 43 4.88 24.76 8.67
CA LEU A 43 4.79 24.71 10.13
C LEU A 43 3.33 24.74 10.61
N GLU A 44 2.52 25.62 10.04
CA GLU A 44 1.08 25.69 10.32
C GLU A 44 0.38 24.38 9.94
N ALA A 45 0.68 23.82 8.76
CA ALA A 45 0.16 22.53 8.33
C ALA A 45 0.60 21.39 9.26
N ALA A 46 1.87 21.39 9.70
CA ALA A 46 2.38 20.38 10.63
C ALA A 46 1.64 20.41 11.97
N LEU A 47 1.31 21.59 12.49
CA LEU A 47 0.51 21.71 13.71
C LEU A 47 -0.90 21.12 13.53
N GLU A 48 -1.52 21.28 12.36
CA GLU A 48 -2.82 20.67 12.08
C GLU A 48 -2.71 19.15 11.92
N CYS A 49 -1.68 18.67 11.21
CA CYS A 49 -1.39 17.23 11.12
C CYS A 49 -1.17 16.60 12.49
N ASN A 50 -0.51 17.29 13.43
CA ASN A 50 -0.33 16.79 14.79
C ASN A 50 -1.67 16.56 15.50
N LYS A 51 -2.62 17.50 15.41
CA LYS A 51 -3.95 17.33 16.00
C LYS A 51 -4.67 16.09 15.44
N TRP A 52 -4.58 15.90 14.12
CA TRP A 52 -5.16 14.71 13.48
C TRP A 52 -4.46 13.42 13.93
N MET A 53 -3.12 13.42 13.99
CA MET A 53 -2.36 12.26 14.48
C MET A 53 -2.68 11.93 15.93
N ASP A 54 -2.85 12.92 16.80
CA ASP A 54 -3.23 12.72 18.20
C ASP A 54 -4.61 12.04 18.31
N ALA A 55 -5.60 12.50 17.53
CA ALA A 55 -6.92 11.90 17.50
C ALA A 55 -6.91 10.45 16.98
N VAL A 56 -6.14 10.18 15.92
CA VAL A 56 -5.98 8.82 15.38
C VAL A 56 -5.25 7.91 16.37
N ALA A 57 -4.24 8.43 17.06
CA ALA A 57 -3.46 7.69 18.05
C ALA A 57 -4.33 7.29 19.25
N GLU A 58 -5.20 8.17 19.75
CA GLU A 58 -6.12 7.88 20.85
C GLU A 58 -7.00 6.65 20.53
N ILE A 59 -7.64 6.66 19.35
CA ILE A 59 -8.50 5.57 18.89
C ILE A 59 -7.70 4.28 18.68
N SER A 60 -6.53 4.38 18.04
CA SER A 60 -5.67 3.23 17.74
C SER A 60 -5.19 2.55 19.03
N GLN A 61 -4.82 3.33 20.05
CA GLN A 61 -4.40 2.81 21.34
C GLN A 61 -5.56 2.19 22.12
N ALA A 62 -6.77 2.77 22.05
CA ALA A 62 -7.95 2.18 22.66
C ALA A 62 -8.31 0.81 22.02
N ALA A 63 -8.25 0.73 20.68
CA ALA A 63 -8.48 -0.51 19.95
C ALA A 63 -7.44 -1.59 20.30
N LEU A 64 -6.15 -1.22 20.35
CA LEU A 64 -5.07 -2.13 20.71
C LEU A 64 -5.24 -2.68 22.14
N LYS A 65 -5.57 -1.82 23.11
CA LYS A 65 -5.85 -2.23 24.51
C LYS A 65 -7.07 -3.16 24.62
N ALA A 66 -8.04 -3.03 23.71
CA ALA A 66 -9.20 -3.91 23.61
C ALA A 66 -8.91 -5.22 22.85
N GLY A 67 -7.67 -5.45 22.41
CA GLY A 67 -7.24 -6.68 21.73
C GLY A 67 -7.42 -6.66 20.21
N TYR A 68 -7.66 -5.51 19.59
CA TYR A 68 -7.75 -5.36 18.15
C TYR A 68 -6.40 -4.90 17.57
N PRO A 69 -5.64 -5.77 16.87
CA PRO A 69 -4.35 -5.40 16.33
C PRO A 69 -4.50 -4.47 15.12
N SER A 70 -3.49 -3.61 14.90
CA SER A 70 -3.35 -2.87 13.64
C SER A 70 -2.87 -3.78 12.53
N ILE A 71 -3.36 -3.55 11.31
CA ILE A 71 -2.82 -4.13 10.07
C ILE A 71 -1.93 -3.15 9.30
N TRP A 72 -1.58 -2.03 9.93
CA TRP A 72 -0.84 -0.93 9.34
C TRP A 72 0.50 -0.71 10.06
N GLY A 73 1.52 -1.45 9.62
CA GLY A 73 2.90 -1.32 10.11
C GLY A 73 3.75 -0.36 9.30
N GLY A 74 3.34 -0.08 8.07
CA GLY A 74 4.06 0.78 7.15
C GLY A 74 3.51 0.61 5.75
N MET A 75 3.94 1.49 4.85
CA MET A 75 3.57 1.42 3.44
C MET A 75 4.82 1.49 2.58
N ASN A 76 4.99 0.51 1.71
CA ASN A 76 6.02 0.53 0.67
C ASN A 76 5.56 -0.31 -0.53
N GLY A 77 6.16 -0.17 -1.69
CA GLY A 77 5.58 -0.69 -2.95
C GLY A 77 6.47 -1.64 -3.72
N ALA A 78 5.94 -2.13 -4.85
CA ALA A 78 6.77 -2.73 -5.87
C ALA A 78 7.74 -1.68 -6.45
N PRO A 79 9.03 -2.00 -6.65
CA PRO A 79 9.99 -1.05 -7.23
C PRO A 79 9.55 -0.43 -8.57
N TYR A 80 8.85 -1.20 -9.41
CA TYR A 80 8.26 -0.69 -10.64
C TYR A 80 7.23 0.41 -10.35
N ASP A 81 6.30 0.18 -9.41
CA ASP A 81 5.29 1.18 -9.04
C ASP A 81 5.92 2.42 -8.43
N MET A 82 6.93 2.29 -7.57
CA MET A 82 7.63 3.44 -6.98
C MET A 82 8.24 4.37 -8.04
N ILE A 83 8.91 3.79 -9.04
CA ILE A 83 9.44 4.58 -10.18
C ILE A 83 8.29 5.21 -10.96
N GLY A 84 7.23 4.45 -11.20
CA GLY A 84 6.08 4.88 -11.97
C GLY A 84 5.31 6.03 -11.32
N ASP A 85 5.04 5.93 -10.03
CA ASP A 85 4.20 6.89 -9.28
C ASP A 85 4.98 8.13 -8.88
N MET A 86 6.22 7.95 -8.43
CA MET A 86 6.95 9.04 -7.76
C MET A 86 7.95 9.76 -8.68
N LEU A 87 8.39 9.12 -9.78
CA LEU A 87 9.51 9.65 -10.59
C LEU A 87 9.15 9.85 -12.06
N ARG A 88 8.73 8.79 -12.75
CA ARG A 88 8.61 8.76 -14.23
C ARG A 88 7.20 9.01 -14.73
N GLY A 89 6.19 8.85 -13.88
CA GLY A 89 4.79 8.82 -14.29
C GLY A 89 4.45 7.53 -15.05
N THR A 90 3.17 7.21 -15.12
CA THR A 90 2.64 6.01 -15.79
C THR A 90 3.10 5.88 -17.24
N ALA A 91 2.96 6.95 -18.03
CA ALA A 91 3.39 6.93 -19.44
C ALA A 91 4.91 6.75 -19.57
N GLY A 92 5.69 7.41 -18.70
CA GLY A 92 7.15 7.36 -18.75
C GLY A 92 7.69 5.98 -18.48
N ILE A 93 7.22 5.33 -17.42
CA ILE A 93 7.72 3.99 -17.04
C ILE A 93 7.32 2.92 -18.06
N MET A 94 6.10 2.99 -18.62
CA MET A 94 5.66 2.05 -19.66
C MET A 94 6.52 2.15 -20.91
N MET A 95 6.87 3.38 -21.32
CA MET A 95 7.77 3.59 -22.46
C MET A 95 9.20 3.14 -22.16
N ASP A 96 9.65 3.26 -20.91
CA ASP A 96 11.00 2.86 -20.50
C ASP A 96 11.20 1.34 -20.55
N MET A 97 10.15 0.51 -20.47
CA MET A 97 10.23 -0.93 -20.75
C MET A 97 10.77 -1.23 -22.16
N PHE A 98 10.50 -0.37 -23.13
CA PHE A 98 10.96 -0.54 -24.52
C PHE A 98 12.19 0.29 -24.83
N LYS A 99 12.24 1.53 -24.33
CA LYS A 99 13.31 2.49 -24.67
C LYS A 99 14.55 2.34 -23.80
N ARG A 100 14.39 1.89 -22.55
CA ARG A 100 15.45 1.87 -21.53
C ARG A 100 15.35 0.64 -20.59
N PRO A 101 15.11 -0.58 -21.09
CA PRO A 101 14.80 -1.75 -20.26
C PRO A 101 15.89 -2.03 -19.22
N ASP A 102 17.16 -2.04 -19.61
CA ASP A 102 18.27 -2.34 -18.69
C ASP A 102 18.42 -1.29 -17.60
N LYS A 103 18.19 -0.02 -17.94
CA LYS A 103 18.27 1.07 -16.97
C LYS A 103 17.11 0.99 -15.98
N LEU A 104 15.92 0.62 -16.45
CA LEU A 104 14.75 0.43 -15.60
C LEU A 104 14.99 -0.73 -14.63
N LYS A 105 15.46 -1.89 -15.11
CA LYS A 105 15.81 -3.05 -14.28
C LYS A 105 16.84 -2.71 -13.21
N LYS A 106 17.96 -2.10 -13.59
CA LYS A 106 19.00 -1.65 -12.64
C LYS A 106 18.48 -0.65 -11.60
N ALA A 107 17.58 0.24 -12.00
CA ALA A 107 16.95 1.17 -11.07
C ALA A 107 16.07 0.44 -10.05
N MET A 108 15.27 -0.54 -10.50
CA MET A 108 14.43 -1.36 -9.62
C MET A 108 15.27 -2.21 -8.65
N GLU A 109 16.34 -2.85 -9.14
CA GLU A 109 17.31 -3.58 -8.30
C GLU A 109 17.89 -2.69 -7.20
N ARG A 110 18.22 -1.43 -7.52
CA ARG A 110 18.77 -0.49 -6.54
C ARG A 110 17.76 -0.07 -5.47
N LEU A 111 16.46 -0.10 -5.78
CA LEU A 111 15.38 0.24 -4.86
C LEU A 111 15.08 -0.90 -3.88
N VAL A 112 15.27 -2.17 -4.25
CA VAL A 112 14.97 -3.32 -3.38
C VAL A 112 15.50 -3.16 -1.94
N PRO A 113 16.81 -2.93 -1.70
CA PRO A 113 17.31 -2.80 -0.33
C PRO A 113 16.81 -1.52 0.39
N ILE A 114 16.47 -0.49 -0.37
CA ILE A 114 15.93 0.77 0.20
C ILE A 114 14.51 0.51 0.72
N VAL A 115 13.69 -0.15 -0.09
CA VAL A 115 12.32 -0.52 0.25
C VAL A 115 12.28 -1.38 1.51
N ILE A 116 13.12 -2.42 1.56
CA ILE A 116 13.21 -3.30 2.73
C ILE A 116 13.58 -2.51 3.98
N HIS A 117 14.64 -1.70 3.92
CA HIS A 117 15.10 -0.91 5.05
C HIS A 117 14.06 0.12 5.54
N GLU A 118 13.37 0.79 4.62
CA GLU A 118 12.30 1.71 4.97
C GLU A 118 11.12 1.00 5.63
N SER A 119 10.73 -0.18 5.13
CA SER A 119 9.67 -1.00 5.71
C SER A 119 10.01 -1.48 7.13
N ILE A 120 11.24 -1.90 7.40
CA ILE A 120 11.70 -2.27 8.76
C ILE A 120 11.53 -1.08 9.70
N ARG A 121 12.05 0.09 9.30
CA ARG A 121 11.94 1.30 10.11
C ARG A 121 10.48 1.69 10.39
N SER A 122 9.59 1.53 9.41
CA SER A 122 8.16 1.79 9.62
C SER A 122 7.54 0.80 10.60
N ALA A 123 7.84 -0.50 10.46
CA ALA A 123 7.35 -1.53 11.37
C ALA A 123 7.81 -1.30 12.81
N ASP A 124 9.09 -0.95 13.00
CA ASP A 124 9.65 -0.62 14.33
C ASP A 124 8.95 0.60 14.95
N ALA A 125 8.72 1.64 14.16
CA ALA A 125 8.07 2.86 14.63
C ALA A 125 6.59 2.65 15.00
N SER A 126 5.90 1.75 14.31
CA SER A 126 4.48 1.47 14.51
C SER A 126 4.21 0.34 15.51
N GLY A 127 5.19 -0.55 15.72
CA GLY A 127 5.02 -1.79 16.47
C GLY A 127 4.14 -2.84 15.76
N CYS A 128 3.88 -2.67 14.45
CA CYS A 128 3.08 -3.60 13.66
C CYS A 128 3.94 -4.20 12.53
N PRO A 129 3.98 -5.55 12.39
CA PRO A 129 4.84 -6.20 11.40
C PRO A 129 4.24 -6.23 9.98
N ILE A 130 3.02 -5.71 9.78
CA ILE A 130 2.30 -5.82 8.51
C ILE A 130 2.64 -4.63 7.61
N ILE A 131 3.21 -4.89 6.44
CA ILE A 131 3.59 -3.85 5.48
C ILE A 131 2.57 -3.82 4.34
N PHE A 132 1.78 -2.75 4.27
CA PHE A 132 0.83 -2.52 3.19
C PHE A 132 1.57 -2.16 1.89
N MET A 133 1.24 -2.84 0.78
CA MET A 133 1.91 -2.62 -0.50
C MET A 133 0.93 -2.36 -1.64
N PRO A 134 0.61 -1.08 -1.96
CA PRO A 134 -0.29 -0.77 -3.07
C PRO A 134 0.36 -1.13 -4.42
N LEU A 135 -0.36 -1.87 -5.26
CA LEU A 135 0.15 -2.43 -6.51
C LEU A 135 -0.56 -1.86 -7.74
N HIS A 136 -0.31 -0.59 -8.04
CA HIS A 136 -1.04 0.17 -9.06
C HIS A 136 -0.87 -0.35 -10.49
N LYS A 137 0.32 -0.84 -10.90
CA LYS A 137 0.60 -1.18 -12.32
C LYS A 137 0.70 -2.68 -12.59
N GLY A 138 0.70 -3.52 -11.56
CA GLY A 138 0.81 -4.97 -11.74
C GLY A 138 -0.48 -5.64 -12.26
N THR A 139 -1.61 -4.92 -12.30
CA THR A 139 -2.88 -5.43 -12.85
C THR A 139 -2.75 -5.87 -14.31
N GLY A 140 -3.62 -6.79 -14.75
CA GLY A 140 -3.70 -7.30 -16.12
C GLY A 140 -3.88 -6.22 -17.18
N GLY A 141 -4.42 -5.06 -16.83
CA GLY A 141 -4.70 -3.97 -17.78
C GLY A 141 -3.49 -3.18 -18.27
N PHE A 142 -2.34 -3.24 -17.59
CA PHE A 142 -1.20 -2.35 -17.88
C PHE A 142 -0.01 -3.01 -18.58
N MET A 143 0.13 -4.33 -18.48
CA MET A 143 1.24 -5.06 -19.08
C MET A 143 0.87 -6.51 -19.37
N SER A 144 1.53 -7.15 -20.34
CA SER A 144 1.32 -8.58 -20.61
C SER A 144 1.85 -9.45 -19.45
N ASN A 145 1.52 -10.75 -19.42
CA ASN A 145 2.10 -11.68 -18.44
C ASN A 145 3.61 -11.80 -18.57
N GLU A 146 4.15 -11.72 -19.79
CA GLU A 146 5.61 -11.78 -20.00
C GLU A 146 6.29 -10.50 -19.51
N GLN A 147 5.70 -9.32 -19.77
CA GLN A 147 6.21 -8.06 -19.22
C GLN A 147 6.14 -8.04 -17.69
N PHE A 148 5.07 -8.59 -17.09
CA PHE A 148 4.97 -8.69 -15.64
C PHE A 148 6.07 -9.57 -15.05
N LYS A 149 6.33 -10.75 -15.63
CA LYS A 149 7.42 -11.64 -15.21
C LYS A 149 8.81 -11.00 -15.40
N GLU A 150 8.97 -10.14 -16.40
CA GLU A 150 10.24 -9.52 -16.72
C GLU A 150 10.53 -8.25 -15.91
N PHE A 151 9.55 -7.36 -15.75
CA PHE A 151 9.75 -6.01 -15.22
C PHE A 151 9.12 -5.76 -13.85
N TYR A 152 8.14 -6.56 -13.42
CA TYR A 152 7.40 -6.28 -12.19
C TYR A 152 7.72 -7.30 -11.10
N TRP A 153 7.49 -8.58 -11.39
CA TRP A 153 7.53 -9.66 -10.43
C TRP A 153 8.91 -9.90 -9.78
N PRO A 154 10.05 -9.91 -10.51
CA PRO A 154 11.31 -10.35 -9.92
C PRO A 154 11.74 -9.51 -8.71
N THR A 155 11.82 -8.20 -8.88
CA THR A 155 12.22 -7.29 -7.80
C THR A 155 11.15 -7.12 -6.74
N PHE A 156 9.87 -7.26 -7.09
CA PHE A 156 8.80 -7.22 -6.10
C PHE A 156 8.80 -8.46 -5.20
N LYS A 157 9.01 -9.65 -5.78
CA LYS A 157 9.21 -10.90 -5.05
C LYS A 157 10.43 -10.80 -4.14
N GLU A 158 11.54 -10.23 -4.62
CA GLU A 158 12.75 -10.01 -3.81
C GLU A 158 12.48 -9.12 -2.60
N VAL A 159 11.75 -8.01 -2.79
CA VAL A 159 11.29 -7.17 -1.66
C VAL A 159 10.48 -8.00 -0.66
N MET A 160 9.44 -8.71 -1.10
CA MET A 160 8.59 -9.48 -0.20
C MET A 160 9.38 -10.54 0.57
N ILE A 161 10.28 -11.27 -0.09
CA ILE A 161 11.16 -12.24 0.56
C ILE A 161 12.07 -11.56 1.58
N GLY A 162 12.64 -10.40 1.23
CA GLY A 162 13.43 -9.59 2.16
C GLY A 162 12.65 -9.22 3.42
N LEU A 163 11.42 -8.74 3.28
CA LEU A 163 10.53 -8.43 4.41
C LEU A 163 10.23 -9.67 5.26
N ILE A 164 9.93 -10.80 4.63
CA ILE A 164 9.64 -12.07 5.32
C ILE A 164 10.86 -12.53 6.14
N ASN A 165 12.07 -12.41 5.60
CA ASN A 165 13.30 -12.79 6.29
C ASN A 165 13.58 -11.92 7.54
N GLU A 166 13.06 -10.70 7.56
CA GLU A 166 13.15 -9.76 8.70
C GLU A 166 11.97 -9.94 9.68
N GLY A 167 11.12 -10.96 9.49
CA GLY A 167 9.98 -11.25 10.36
C GLY A 167 8.75 -10.37 10.11
N LEU A 168 8.71 -9.66 8.98
CA LEU A 168 7.57 -8.83 8.57
C LEU A 168 6.60 -9.61 7.68
N VAL A 169 5.36 -9.14 7.61
CA VAL A 169 4.28 -9.74 6.80
C VAL A 169 3.89 -8.79 5.68
N PRO A 170 4.26 -9.08 4.42
CA PRO A 170 3.76 -8.33 3.28
C PRO A 170 2.24 -8.45 3.14
N LEU A 171 1.58 -7.32 2.94
CA LEU A 171 0.17 -7.19 2.58
C LEU A 171 0.07 -6.50 1.21
N PRO A 172 0.34 -7.20 0.09
CA PRO A 172 0.13 -6.64 -1.23
C PRO A 172 -1.34 -6.37 -1.50
N PHE A 173 -1.65 -5.13 -1.88
CA PHE A 173 -2.96 -4.73 -2.34
C PHE A 173 -3.00 -4.73 -3.86
N ALA A 174 -3.54 -5.83 -4.39
CA ALA A 174 -3.74 -6.09 -5.80
C ALA A 174 -4.93 -5.24 -6.32
N GLU A 175 -4.60 -4.01 -6.71
CA GLU A 175 -5.52 -3.05 -7.32
C GLU A 175 -5.85 -3.42 -8.77
N GLY A 176 -7.12 -3.33 -9.13
CA GLY A 176 -7.64 -3.79 -10.42
C GLY A 176 -7.72 -5.31 -10.55
N ASP A 177 -7.75 -5.78 -11.80
CA ASP A 177 -7.88 -7.21 -12.11
C ASP A 177 -6.52 -7.92 -12.03
N TYR A 178 -6.38 -8.82 -11.05
CA TYR A 178 -5.19 -9.65 -10.85
C TYR A 178 -5.39 -11.11 -11.23
N GLU A 179 -6.55 -11.49 -11.75
CA GLU A 179 -6.83 -12.86 -12.15
C GLU A 179 -5.79 -13.42 -13.15
N PRO A 180 -5.28 -12.66 -14.15
CA PRO A 180 -4.24 -13.14 -15.05
C PRO A 180 -2.88 -13.41 -14.39
N ARG A 181 -2.65 -12.86 -13.18
CA ARG A 181 -1.38 -12.93 -12.44
C ARG A 181 -1.36 -14.07 -11.41
N LEU A 182 -2.51 -14.67 -11.12
CA LEU A 182 -2.70 -15.57 -9.99
C LEU A 182 -1.70 -16.74 -9.97
N GLU A 183 -1.43 -17.34 -11.13
CA GLU A 183 -0.46 -18.44 -11.28
C GLU A 183 1.00 -17.99 -11.14
N ILE A 184 1.30 -16.70 -11.38
CA ILE A 184 2.64 -16.14 -11.28
C ILE A 184 2.96 -15.83 -9.81
N ILE A 185 1.99 -15.28 -9.07
CA ILE A 185 2.20 -14.78 -7.70
C ILE A 185 2.15 -15.86 -6.61
N LYS A 186 1.76 -17.10 -6.96
CA LYS A 186 1.63 -18.22 -6.01
C LYS A 186 2.97 -18.74 -5.44
N ASP A 187 4.07 -18.41 -6.11
CA ASP A 187 5.42 -18.86 -5.78
C ASP A 187 6.03 -18.01 -4.64
N MET A 188 5.45 -18.18 -3.45
CA MET A 188 5.86 -17.52 -2.20
C MET A 188 5.95 -18.55 -1.07
N PRO A 189 6.77 -18.31 -0.02
CA PRO A 189 6.83 -19.18 1.15
C PRO A 189 5.45 -19.33 1.80
N ARG A 190 5.18 -20.52 2.34
CA ARG A 190 3.88 -20.81 2.96
C ARG A 190 3.60 -19.88 4.15
N SER A 191 2.37 -19.38 4.23
CA SER A 191 1.85 -18.53 5.30
C SER A 191 2.65 -17.25 5.54
N SER A 192 3.27 -16.71 4.50
CA SER A 192 4.18 -15.55 4.62
C SER A 192 3.61 -14.24 4.07
N VAL A 193 2.51 -14.27 3.32
CA VAL A 193 1.92 -13.11 2.63
C VAL A 193 0.41 -13.09 2.83
N VAL A 194 -0.16 -11.88 2.90
CA VAL A 194 -1.61 -11.64 2.83
C VAL A 194 -1.91 -10.92 1.52
N TRP A 195 -2.52 -11.59 0.54
CA TRP A 195 -2.93 -10.95 -0.70
C TRP A 195 -4.30 -10.28 -0.55
N TYR A 196 -4.32 -8.96 -0.59
CA TYR A 196 -5.54 -8.16 -0.54
C TYR A 196 -5.98 -7.81 -1.97
N PHE A 197 -7.15 -8.26 -2.40
CA PHE A 197 -7.64 -8.03 -3.75
C PHE A 197 -8.73 -6.96 -3.81
N GLU A 198 -8.65 -6.07 -4.79
CA GLU A 198 -9.75 -5.15 -5.12
C GLU A 198 -10.79 -5.88 -6.00
N ARG A 199 -10.37 -6.36 -7.17
CA ARG A 199 -11.24 -7.03 -8.15
C ARG A 199 -10.71 -8.43 -8.47
N MET A 200 -11.35 -9.44 -7.87
CA MET A 200 -10.96 -10.84 -8.03
C MET A 200 -12.14 -11.77 -7.78
N ASP A 201 -12.17 -12.93 -8.47
CA ASP A 201 -12.95 -14.09 -8.01
C ASP A 201 -12.26 -14.69 -6.78
N MET A 202 -12.80 -14.39 -5.59
CA MET A 202 -12.19 -14.79 -4.33
C MET A 202 -12.20 -16.31 -4.10
N ALA A 203 -13.15 -17.06 -4.66
CA ALA A 203 -13.15 -18.52 -4.57
C ALA A 203 -12.00 -19.11 -5.41
N LYS A 204 -11.76 -18.55 -6.60
CA LYS A 204 -10.60 -18.90 -7.42
C LYS A 204 -9.28 -18.51 -6.74
N ALA A 205 -9.20 -17.31 -6.16
CA ALA A 205 -8.03 -16.88 -5.38
C ALA A 205 -7.75 -17.84 -4.22
N LYS A 206 -8.78 -18.23 -3.46
CA LYS A 206 -8.67 -19.19 -2.37
C LYS A 206 -8.17 -20.56 -2.85
N LYS A 207 -8.66 -21.04 -4.00
CA LYS A 207 -8.24 -22.32 -4.57
C LYS A 207 -6.76 -22.33 -4.97
N VAL A 208 -6.23 -21.22 -5.50
CA VAL A 208 -4.86 -21.17 -6.02
C VAL A 208 -3.83 -20.74 -4.96
N LEU A 209 -4.18 -19.78 -4.10
CA LEU A 209 -3.27 -19.22 -3.11
C LEU A 209 -3.50 -19.75 -1.69
N GLY A 210 -4.68 -20.28 -1.38
CA GLY A 210 -5.14 -20.50 -0.01
C GLY A 210 -4.34 -21.51 0.82
N ASP A 211 -3.53 -22.36 0.18
CA ASP A 211 -2.60 -23.27 0.86
C ASP A 211 -1.27 -22.59 1.24
N ASN A 212 -0.92 -21.52 0.53
CA ASN A 212 0.38 -20.82 0.62
C ASN A 212 0.28 -19.40 1.21
N ALA A 213 -0.85 -18.73 1.11
CA ALA A 213 -1.03 -17.35 1.53
C ALA A 213 -2.43 -17.11 2.11
N CYS A 214 -2.54 -16.11 2.98
CA CYS A 214 -3.83 -15.56 3.34
C CYS A 214 -4.35 -14.67 2.21
N ILE A 215 -5.67 -14.55 2.10
CA ILE A 215 -6.32 -13.64 1.16
C ILE A 215 -7.25 -12.69 1.92
N ALA A 216 -7.36 -11.45 1.44
CA ALA A 216 -8.21 -10.42 2.03
C ALA A 216 -9.07 -9.73 0.96
N GLY A 217 -10.16 -9.10 1.39
CA GLY A 217 -11.13 -8.44 0.52
C GLY A 217 -12.37 -9.31 0.30
N ASN A 218 -13.22 -9.05 -0.70
CA ASN A 218 -13.26 -7.84 -1.49
C ASN A 218 -14.69 -7.32 -1.63
N VAL A 219 -15.31 -6.93 -0.51
CA VAL A 219 -16.65 -6.33 -0.56
C VAL A 219 -16.59 -5.05 -1.41
N PRO A 220 -17.33 -4.96 -2.54
CA PRO A 220 -17.27 -3.78 -3.40
C PRO A 220 -17.61 -2.49 -2.63
N ILE A 221 -16.81 -1.44 -2.79
CA ILE A 221 -17.09 -0.15 -2.11
C ILE A 221 -18.45 0.40 -2.52
N SER A 222 -18.85 0.21 -3.78
CA SER A 222 -20.20 0.56 -4.24
C SER A 222 -21.28 -0.15 -3.42
N VAL A 223 -21.11 -1.43 -3.09
CA VAL A 223 -22.05 -2.19 -2.24
C VAL A 223 -22.07 -1.61 -0.83
N LEU A 224 -20.90 -1.32 -0.23
CA LEU A 224 -20.83 -0.70 1.09
C LEU A 224 -21.46 0.70 1.15
N CYS A 225 -21.38 1.47 0.06
CA CYS A 225 -21.91 2.83 0.01
C CYS A 225 -23.40 2.90 -0.34
N THR A 226 -23.91 2.02 -1.21
CA THR A 226 -25.25 2.21 -1.82
C THR A 226 -26.24 1.09 -1.56
N ALA A 227 -25.82 -0.07 -1.07
CA ALA A 227 -26.73 -1.17 -0.77
C ALA A 227 -27.40 -0.98 0.60
N THR A 228 -28.41 -1.79 0.87
CA THR A 228 -29.02 -1.87 2.21
C THR A 228 -28.14 -2.69 3.17
N PRO A 229 -28.25 -2.47 4.50
CA PRO A 229 -27.50 -3.26 5.49
C PRO A 229 -27.71 -4.77 5.33
N GLN A 230 -28.92 -5.20 4.95
CA GLN A 230 -29.23 -6.61 4.72
C GLN A 230 -28.47 -7.19 3.52
N GLU A 231 -28.40 -6.45 2.41
CA GLU A 231 -27.64 -6.85 1.22
C GLU A 231 -26.14 -6.90 1.48
N VAL A 232 -25.61 -5.94 2.24
CA VAL A 232 -24.20 -5.93 2.68
C VAL A 232 -23.90 -7.17 3.52
N LYS A 233 -24.73 -7.47 4.52
CA LYS A 233 -24.55 -8.65 5.39
C LYS A 233 -24.56 -9.94 4.57
N GLU A 234 -25.52 -10.08 3.66
CA GLU A 234 -25.66 -11.25 2.80
C GLU A 234 -24.48 -11.41 1.83
N HIS A 235 -23.99 -10.31 1.26
CA HIS A 235 -22.79 -10.32 0.42
C HIS A 235 -21.56 -10.80 1.21
N CYS A 236 -21.37 -10.27 2.42
CA CYS A 236 -20.29 -10.69 3.31
C CYS A 236 -20.39 -12.17 3.69
N ARG A 237 -21.59 -12.66 4.02
CA ARG A 237 -21.85 -14.09 4.32
C ARG A 237 -21.39 -14.99 3.17
N LYS A 238 -21.83 -14.69 1.94
CA LYS A 238 -21.45 -15.49 0.75
C LYS A 238 -19.94 -15.52 0.52
N LEU A 239 -19.26 -14.38 0.68
CA LEU A 239 -17.81 -14.31 0.56
C LEU A 239 -17.12 -15.17 1.63
N ILE A 240 -17.56 -15.08 2.89
CA ILE A 240 -17.04 -15.89 3.99
C ILE A 240 -17.25 -17.37 3.69
N GLU A 241 -18.47 -17.81 3.36
CA GLU A 241 -18.77 -19.21 3.06
C GLU A 241 -17.93 -19.77 1.92
N SER A 242 -17.61 -18.93 0.93
CA SER A 242 -16.79 -19.32 -0.22
C SER A 242 -15.29 -19.44 0.11
N CYS A 243 -14.79 -18.66 1.08
CA CYS A 243 -13.36 -18.51 1.33
C CYS A 243 -12.87 -19.05 2.68
N ALA A 244 -13.78 -19.29 3.63
CA ALA A 244 -13.48 -19.65 5.02
C ALA A 244 -12.81 -21.02 5.18
N LYS A 245 -13.15 -21.99 4.31
CA LYS A 245 -12.67 -23.37 4.45
C LYS A 245 -11.14 -23.40 4.47
N GLY A 246 -10.58 -23.96 5.56
CA GLY A 246 -9.14 -24.11 5.74
C GLY A 246 -8.42 -22.85 6.26
N GLY A 247 -9.14 -21.85 6.76
CA GLY A 247 -8.52 -20.68 7.39
C GLY A 247 -8.07 -19.60 6.40
N GLY A 248 -7.44 -18.52 6.89
CA GLY A 248 -6.65 -17.61 6.07
C GLY A 248 -7.43 -16.65 5.15
N TYR A 249 -8.71 -16.40 5.43
CA TYR A 249 -9.51 -15.39 4.73
C TYR A 249 -9.80 -14.19 5.64
N ILE A 250 -9.53 -12.97 5.18
CA ILE A 250 -9.81 -11.75 5.95
C ILE A 250 -10.89 -10.96 5.21
N LEU A 251 -12.10 -10.91 5.78
CA LEU A 251 -13.17 -10.08 5.25
C LEU A 251 -12.74 -8.60 5.31
N ALA A 252 -12.65 -7.96 4.15
CA ALA A 252 -12.36 -6.54 4.02
C ALA A 252 -13.17 -5.93 2.87
N GLY A 253 -13.18 -4.59 2.80
CA GLY A 253 -13.64 -3.88 1.61
C GLY A 253 -12.82 -4.25 0.38
N SER A 254 -13.13 -3.69 -0.78
CA SER A 254 -12.30 -3.81 -1.99
C SER A 254 -11.27 -2.68 -2.09
N ALA A 255 -11.43 -1.61 -1.31
CA ALA A 255 -10.53 -0.47 -1.20
C ALA A 255 -10.79 0.28 0.12
N GLY A 256 -10.16 1.44 0.32
CA GLY A 256 -10.53 2.36 1.38
C GLY A 256 -11.87 3.05 1.12
N MET A 257 -12.61 3.36 2.19
CA MET A 257 -13.89 4.08 2.12
C MET A 257 -13.85 5.29 3.05
N GLU A 258 -14.02 6.49 2.48
CA GLU A 258 -14.04 7.75 3.25
C GLU A 258 -15.46 8.20 3.61
N GLN A 259 -16.46 7.76 2.84
CA GLN A 259 -17.86 8.13 3.01
C GLN A 259 -18.76 6.91 2.79
N GLY A 260 -19.85 6.79 3.55
CA GLY A 260 -20.80 5.71 3.42
C GLY A 260 -21.81 5.67 4.56
N ASP A 261 -22.76 4.74 4.46
CA ASP A 261 -23.72 4.49 5.53
C ASP A 261 -23.05 3.72 6.68
N PRO A 262 -23.02 4.26 7.92
CA PRO A 262 -22.48 3.54 9.07
C PRO A 262 -23.23 2.23 9.38
N ASP A 263 -24.51 2.10 9.02
CA ASP A 263 -25.27 0.86 9.21
C ASP A 263 -24.78 -0.26 8.28
N ASN A 264 -24.27 0.07 7.10
CA ASN A 264 -23.63 -0.90 6.22
C ASN A 264 -22.31 -1.42 6.81
N LEU A 265 -21.52 -0.55 7.44
CA LEU A 265 -20.32 -0.99 8.16
C LEU A 265 -20.68 -1.89 9.35
N ARG A 266 -21.73 -1.54 10.11
CA ARG A 266 -22.24 -2.39 11.22
C ARG A 266 -22.71 -3.74 10.70
N ALA A 267 -23.38 -3.80 9.55
CA ALA A 267 -23.81 -5.03 8.92
C ALA A 267 -22.64 -5.93 8.50
N MET A 268 -21.58 -5.35 7.92
CA MET A 268 -20.34 -6.06 7.61
C MET A 268 -19.69 -6.63 8.88
N MET A 269 -19.60 -5.83 9.95
CA MET A 269 -19.09 -6.29 11.25
C MET A 269 -19.95 -7.42 11.85
N ALA A 270 -21.28 -7.35 11.69
CA ALA A 270 -22.20 -8.40 12.14
C ALA A 270 -21.99 -9.70 11.37
N ALA A 271 -21.82 -9.63 10.04
CA ALA A 271 -21.50 -10.79 9.21
C ALA A 271 -20.17 -11.45 9.63
N ALA A 272 -19.13 -10.63 9.88
CA ALA A 272 -17.84 -11.13 10.34
C ALA A 272 -17.95 -11.89 11.69
N LYS A 273 -18.75 -11.36 12.63
CA LYS A 273 -18.96 -12.01 13.95
C LYS A 273 -19.79 -13.28 13.84
N GLU A 274 -20.83 -13.30 13.01
CA GLU A 274 -21.77 -14.42 12.91
C GLU A 274 -21.22 -15.58 12.09
N TYR A 275 -20.52 -15.30 10.98
CA TYR A 275 -20.07 -16.31 10.02
C TYR A 275 -18.55 -16.52 10.00
N GLY A 276 -17.76 -15.63 10.62
CA GLY A 276 -16.30 -15.63 10.54
C GLY A 276 -15.56 -16.60 11.47
N THR A 277 -16.26 -17.55 12.09
CA THR A 277 -15.63 -18.58 12.94
C THR A 277 -15.45 -19.87 12.14
N TYR A 278 -14.20 -20.26 11.88
CA TYR A 278 -13.83 -21.46 11.11
C TYR A 278 -12.41 -21.95 11.43
#